data_AF-A0A936X1I8-F1
#
_entry.id   AF-A0A936X1I8-F1
#
_cell.length_a   1.000
_cell.length_b   1.000
_cell.length_c   1.000
_cell.angle_alpha   90.00
_cell.angle_beta   90.00
_cell.angle_gamma   90.00
#
_symmetry.space_group_name_H-M   'P 1'
#
loop_
_entity.id
_entity.type
_entity.pdbx_description
1 polymer ?
#
loop_
_entity_poly.entity_id
_entity_poly.type
_entity_poly.pdbx_seq_one_letter_code
_entity_poly.pdbx_strand_id
1 'polypeptide(L)'
;MKKTLLFIALSISTIISVAQQTPTISAKESDAILYMREEEKLARDVYEFLYAKYNVNPFGNIRFSEQTHMDRMKTLISNYNLVDPVEKNGDQPGVL
;
A
#
# COMPACT_ATOMS: atom_id res chain seq x y z
N MET A 1 29.80 35.65 10.81
CA MET A 1 29.52 34.93 9.54
C MET A 1 29.62 33.41 9.70
N LYS A 2 30.79 32.82 10.00
CA LYS A 2 30.93 31.35 10.18
C LYS A 2 30.00 30.73 11.23
N LYS A 3 29.83 31.37 12.39
CA LYS A 3 28.91 30.89 13.45
C LYS A 3 27.45 30.95 13.01
N THR A 4 27.05 32.03 12.31
CA THR A 4 25.69 32.20 11.77
C THR A 4 25.35 31.15 10.70
N LEU A 5 26.29 30.83 9.81
CA LEU A 5 26.15 29.75 8.84
C LEU A 5 26.04 28.37 9.52
N LEU A 6 26.78 28.12 10.59
CA LEU A 6 26.71 26.86 11.34
C LEU A 6 25.33 26.66 12.01
N PHE A 7 24.76 27.73 12.56
CA PHE A 7 23.42 27.71 13.16
C PHE A 7 22.31 27.46 12.11
N ILE A 8 22.44 28.05 10.92
CA ILE A 8 21.51 27.82 9.81
C ILE A 8 21.61 26.36 9.32
N ALA A 9 22.82 25.81 9.16
CA ALA A 9 23.00 24.42 8.78
C ALA A 9 22.44 23.43 9.81
N LEU A 10 22.60 23.73 11.10
CA LEU A 10 22.08 22.90 12.19
C LEU A 10 20.55 22.94 12.26
N SER A 11 19.94 24.12 12.06
CA SER A 11 18.49 24.29 12.01
C SER A 11 17.86 23.66 10.76
N ILE A 12 18.54 23.72 9.62
CA ILE A 12 18.11 23.00 8.41
C ILE A 12 18.15 21.47 8.64
N SER A 13 19.20 20.95 9.27
CA SER A 13 19.28 19.51 9.57
C SER A 13 18.17 19.03 10.50
N THR A 14 17.80 19.80 11.53
CA THR A 14 16.68 19.43 12.41
C THR A 14 15.33 19.51 11.70
N ILE A 15 15.11 20.49 10.81
CA ILE A 15 13.87 20.59 10.01
C ILE A 15 13.75 19.38 9.07
N ILE A 16 14.85 18.94 8.44
CA ILE A 16 14.87 17.76 7.57
C ILE A 16 14.53 16.48 8.36
N SER A 17 15.13 16.29 9.54
CA SER A 17 14.85 15.11 10.38
C SER A 17 13.40 15.01 10.85
N VAL A 18 12.76 16.15 11.16
CA VAL A 18 11.33 16.17 11.54
C VAL A 18 10.43 15.87 10.33
N ALA A 19 10.78 16.38 9.14
CA ALA A 19 10.03 16.12 7.91
C ALA A 19 10.14 14.66 7.41
N GLN A 20 11.19 13.93 7.81
CA GLN A 20 11.42 12.53 7.44
C GLN A 20 10.89 11.50 8.45
N GLN A 21 10.18 11.94 9.49
CA GLN A 21 9.65 11.01 10.49
C GLN A 21 8.47 10.22 9.91
N THR A 22 8.79 9.06 9.32
CA THR A 22 7.80 8.08 8.91
C THR A 22 7.26 7.38 10.17
N PRO A 23 5.92 7.22 10.30
CA PRO A 23 5.38 6.37 11.35
C PRO A 23 5.97 4.97 11.16
N THR A 24 6.60 4.45 12.21
CA THR A 24 7.23 3.13 12.18
C THR A 24 6.21 2.08 12.58
N ILE A 25 6.19 0.97 11.83
CA ILE A 25 5.37 -0.21 12.12
C ILE A 25 6.29 -1.38 12.42
N SER A 26 5.78 -2.37 13.17
CA SER A 26 6.48 -3.62 13.41
C SER A 26 6.58 -4.45 12.12
N ALA A 27 7.54 -5.38 12.08
CA ALA A 27 7.66 -6.33 10.97
C ALA A 27 6.35 -7.12 10.77
N LYS A 28 5.68 -7.52 11.86
CA LYS A 28 4.41 -8.25 11.80
C LYS A 28 3.29 -7.43 11.17
N GLU A 29 3.22 -6.13 11.44
CA GLU A 29 2.24 -5.24 10.80
C GLU A 29 2.55 -5.02 9.33
N SER A 30 3.84 -4.89 8.97
CA SER A 30 4.27 -4.82 7.58
C SER A 30 3.86 -6.08 6.81
N ASP A 31 4.18 -7.27 7.35
CA ASP A 31 3.81 -8.55 6.76
C ASP A 31 2.29 -8.69 6.61
N ALA A 32 1.53 -8.27 7.62
CA ALA A 32 0.07 -8.30 7.57
C ALA A 32 -0.49 -7.37 6.49
N ILE A 33 0.06 -6.16 6.33
CA ILE A 33 -0.35 -5.23 5.26
C ILE A 33 -0.09 -5.84 3.88
N LEU A 34 1.08 -6.45 3.67
CA LEU A 34 1.43 -7.08 2.39
C LEU A 34 0.56 -8.30 2.11
N TYR A 35 0.32 -9.14 3.13
CA TYR A 35 -0.57 -10.30 3.01
C TYR A 35 -2.00 -9.88 2.66
N MET A 36 -2.58 -8.92 3.38
CA MET A 36 -3.94 -8.44 3.09
C MET A 36 -4.03 -7.83 1.69
N ARG A 37 -2.99 -7.13 1.21
CA ARG A 37 -2.95 -6.60 -0.16
C ARG A 37 -3.13 -7.71 -1.21
N GLU A 38 -2.52 -8.88 -1.00
CA GLU A 38 -2.66 -10.03 -1.89
C GLU A 38 -3.97 -10.80 -1.68
N GLU A 39 -4.46 -10.86 -0.44
CA GLU A 39 -5.74 -11.51 -0.12
C GLU A 39 -6.92 -10.78 -0.76
N GLU A 40 -6.96 -9.45 -0.69
CA GLU A 40 -7.99 -8.64 -1.36
C GLU A 40 -7.90 -8.76 -2.90
N LYS A 41 -6.68 -8.89 -3.44
CA LYS A 41 -6.48 -9.17 -4.87
C LYS A 41 -7.04 -10.52 -5.27
N LEU A 42 -6.75 -11.56 -4.50
CA LEU A 42 -7.27 -12.89 -4.74
C LEU A 42 -8.81 -12.86 -4.74
N ALA A 43 -9.42 -12.19 -3.76
CA ALA A 43 -10.87 -12.03 -3.69
C ALA A 43 -11.41 -11.32 -4.94
N ARG A 44 -10.84 -10.17 -5.33
CA ARG A 44 -11.21 -9.43 -6.53
C ARG A 44 -11.14 -10.30 -7.79
N ASP A 45 -10.02 -11.00 -8.01
CA ASP A 45 -9.79 -11.82 -9.20
C ASP A 45 -10.76 -13.00 -9.26
N VAL A 46 -11.06 -13.63 -8.11
CA VAL A 46 -12.07 -14.70 -8.02
C VAL A 46 -13.45 -14.16 -8.37
N TYR A 47 -13.85 -13.02 -7.83
CA TYR A 47 -15.17 -12.44 -8.12
C TYR A 47 -15.28 -11.91 -9.55
N GLU A 48 -14.20 -11.42 -10.15
CA GLU A 48 -14.12 -11.10 -11.58
C GLU A 48 -14.41 -12.35 -12.42
N PHE A 49 -13.72 -13.47 -12.12
CA PHE A 49 -13.94 -14.74 -12.81
C PHE A 49 -15.38 -15.26 -12.63
N LEU A 50 -15.91 -15.22 -11.40
CA LEU A 50 -17.28 -15.66 -11.11
C LEU A 50 -18.33 -14.77 -11.78
N TYR A 51 -18.10 -13.46 -11.84
CA TYR A 51 -18.98 -12.57 -12.57
C TYR A 51 -18.96 -12.86 -14.08
N ALA A 52 -17.78 -13.05 -14.67
CA ALA A 52 -17.67 -13.43 -16.08
C ALA A 52 -18.37 -14.76 -16.38
N LYS A 53 -18.31 -15.73 -15.45
CA LYS A 53 -18.92 -17.05 -15.62
C LYS A 53 -20.43 -17.07 -15.44
N TYR A 54 -20.95 -16.36 -14.44
CA TYR A 54 -22.36 -16.47 -14.03
C TYR A 54 -23.19 -15.22 -14.33
N ASN A 55 -22.55 -14.08 -14.55
CA ASN A 55 -23.18 -12.78 -14.83
C ASN A 55 -24.29 -12.39 -13.84
N VAL A 56 -24.06 -12.65 -12.54
CA VAL A 56 -24.97 -12.27 -11.47
C VAL A 56 -24.44 -11.06 -10.71
N ASN A 57 -25.34 -10.10 -10.43
CA ASN A 57 -25.00 -8.83 -9.81
C ASN A 57 -24.20 -8.92 -8.50
N PRO A 58 -24.43 -9.90 -7.60
CA PRO A 58 -23.63 -10.01 -6.37
C PRO A 58 -22.13 -10.08 -6.63
N PHE A 59 -21.66 -10.91 -7.58
CA PHE A 59 -20.23 -10.99 -7.90
C PHE A 59 -19.70 -9.68 -8.49
N GLY A 60 -20.52 -9.00 -9.30
CA GLY A 60 -20.17 -7.69 -9.86
C GLY A 60 -19.97 -6.64 -8.78
N ASN A 61 -20.89 -6.57 -7.82
CA ASN A 61 -20.79 -5.62 -6.70
C ASN A 61 -19.60 -5.94 -5.79
N ILE A 62 -19.40 -7.22 -5.47
CA ILE A 62 -18.33 -7.63 -4.55
C ILE A 62 -16.96 -7.35 -5.17
N ARG A 63 -16.73 -7.66 -6.47
CA ARG A 63 -15.42 -7.35 -7.09
C ARG A 63 -15.03 -5.87 -7.01
N PHE A 64 -16.00 -4.95 -7.10
CA PHE A 64 -15.75 -3.52 -6.97
C PHE A 64 -15.47 -3.11 -5.52
N SER A 65 -16.10 -3.80 -4.56
CA SER A 65 -15.77 -3.66 -3.14
C SER A 65 -14.33 -4.11 -2.86
N GLU A 66 -13.92 -5.27 -3.40
CA GLU A 66 -12.55 -5.76 -3.17
C GLU A 66 -11.49 -4.89 -3.85
N GLN A 67 -11.80 -4.29 -5.01
CA GLN A 67 -10.92 -3.26 -5.58
C GLN A 67 -10.76 -2.05 -4.64
N THR A 68 -11.84 -1.65 -3.95
CA THR A 68 -11.76 -0.58 -2.95
C THR A 68 -10.88 -0.98 -1.77
N HIS A 69 -11.02 -2.21 -1.26
CA HIS A 69 -10.17 -2.72 -0.18
C HIS A 69 -8.70 -2.79 -0.61
N MET A 70 -8.42 -3.31 -1.81
CA MET A 70 -7.09 -3.32 -2.42
C MET A 70 -6.46 -1.91 -2.45
N ASP A 71 -7.21 -0.89 -2.86
CA ASP A 71 -6.73 0.50 -2.94
C ASP A 71 -6.41 1.08 -1.55
N ARG A 72 -7.16 0.67 -0.51
CA ARG A 72 -6.85 1.02 0.88
C ARG A 72 -5.54 0.37 1.33
N MET A 73 -5.33 -0.91 1.00
CA MET A 73 -4.08 -1.59 1.32
C MET A 73 -2.89 -0.96 0.60
N LYS A 74 -3.06 -0.60 -0.67
CA LYS A 74 -2.04 0.16 -1.44
C LYS A 74 -1.70 1.49 -0.77
N THR A 75 -2.71 2.19 -0.24
CA THR A 75 -2.48 3.44 0.49
C THR A 75 -1.60 3.22 1.73
N LEU A 76 -1.84 2.15 2.49
CA LEU A 76 -0.98 1.80 3.63
C LEU A 76 0.45 1.45 3.19
N ILE A 77 0.59 0.66 2.13
CA ILE A 77 1.89 0.33 1.53
C ILE A 77 2.68 1.60 1.17
N SER A 78 2.04 2.55 0.49
CA SER A 78 2.68 3.84 0.14
C SER A 78 3.04 4.66 1.39
N ASN A 79 2.15 4.75 2.38
CA ASN A 79 2.40 5.53 3.60
C ASN A 79 3.58 5.01 4.41
N TYR A 80 3.81 3.70 4.38
CA TYR A 80 4.91 3.04 5.10
C TYR A 80 6.11 2.71 4.20
N ASN A 81 6.13 3.18 2.94
CA ASN A 81 7.18 2.94 1.96
C ASN A 81 7.53 1.45 1.79
N LEU A 82 6.51 0.58 1.77
CA LEU A 82 6.68 -0.85 1.53
C LEU A 82 6.73 -1.15 0.02
N VAL A 83 7.28 -2.30 -0.38
CA VAL A 83 7.28 -2.76 -1.77
C VAL A 83 5.95 -3.46 -2.06
N ASP A 84 5.12 -2.92 -2.96
CA ASP A 84 3.82 -3.53 -3.31
C ASP A 84 4.02 -4.83 -4.11
N PRO A 85 3.61 -6.01 -3.58
CA PRO A 85 3.70 -7.27 -4.30
C PRO A 85 2.86 -7.26 -5.58
N VAL A 86 1.70 -6.60 -5.58
CA VAL A 86 0.79 -6.58 -6.73
C VAL A 86 1.37 -5.78 -7.88
N GLU A 87 1.99 -4.63 -7.59
CA GLU A 87 2.69 -3.84 -8.62
C GLU A 87 3.92 -4.58 -9.15
N LYS A 88 4.67 -5.27 -8.27
CA LYS A 88 5.81 -6.10 -8.68
C LYS A 88 5.39 -7.20 -9.66
N ASN A 89 4.20 -7.76 -9.49
CA ASN A 89 3.63 -8.74 -10.42
C ASN A 89 2.98 -8.11 -11.67
N GLY A 90 2.86 -6.78 -11.75
CA GLY A 90 2.07 -6.14 -12.81
C GLY A 90 0.60 -6.54 -12.81
N ASP A 91 0.03 -6.78 -11.63
CA ASP A 91 -1.38 -7.15 -11.41
C ASP A 91 -1.87 -8.36 -12.23
N GLN A 92 -0.98 -9.32 -12.54
CA GLN A 92 -1.37 -10.55 -13.23
C GLN A 92 -2.29 -11.42 -12.36
N PRO A 93 -3.27 -12.15 -12.93
CA PRO A 93 -4.21 -12.98 -12.17
C PRO A 93 -3.51 -13.97 -11.23
N GLY A 94 -4.03 -14.11 -10.00
CA GLY A 94 -3.49 -15.01 -8.96
C GLY A 94 -2.63 -14.32 -7.89
N VAL A 95 -2.10 -15.07 -6.93
CA VAL A 95 -1.18 -14.55 -5.88
C VAL A 95 0.27 -14.87 -6.25
N LEU A 96 1.21 -14.05 -5.76
CA LEU A 96 2.66 -14.23 -6.02
C LEU A 96 3.28 -15.37 -5.19
#